data_AF-A0A4Q9KEY6-F1
#
_entry.id   AF-A0A4Q9KEY6-F1
#
_cell.length_a   1.000
_cell.length_b   1.000
_cell.length_c   1.000
_cell.angle_alpha   90.00
_cell.angle_beta   90.00
_cell.angle_gamma   90.00
#
_symmetry.space_group_name_H-M   'P 1'
#
loop_
_entity.id
_entity.type
_entity.pdbx_description
1 polymer ?
#
loop_
_entity_poly.entity_id
_entity_poly.type
_entity_poly.pdbx_seq_one_letter_code
_entity_poly.pdbx_strand_id
1 'polypeptide(L)'
;MRPVTHLLDRYGSETPALLAVADEHDAALAVGSRELAWGQPLTGAPDFLRAEVAWAVTHEGATHLDDVLLRRVRLDIERRDRGLSASDEILVIMAPLLGWDAADIDRERRAYADRVAQIAAAEAETDDAAAVSHLSIAI
;
A
#
# COMPACT_ATOMS: atom_id res chain seq x y z
N MET A 1 1.60 19.06 4.70
CA MET A 1 0.58 19.24 5.77
C MET A 1 -0.14 17.92 5.91
N ARG A 2 -0.09 17.25 7.07
CA ARG A 2 -0.83 15.99 7.31
C ARG A 2 -2.33 16.35 7.41
N PRO A 3 -3.25 15.89 6.53
CA PRO A 3 -4.65 16.26 6.65
C PRO A 3 -5.27 15.54 7.86
N VAL A 4 -5.31 16.21 9.01
CA VAL A 4 -5.81 15.65 10.28
C VAL A 4 -7.21 15.05 10.12
N THR A 5 -8.06 15.65 9.28
CA THR A 5 -9.40 15.15 8.96
C THR A 5 -9.38 13.77 8.29
N HIS A 6 -8.46 13.52 7.36
CA HIS A 6 -8.34 12.22 6.69
C HIS A 6 -8.05 11.10 7.68
N LEU A 7 -7.07 11.33 8.56
CA LEU A 7 -6.69 10.34 9.57
C LEU A 7 -7.81 10.10 10.56
N LEU A 8 -8.49 11.15 11.04
CA LEU A 8 -9.62 11.02 11.95
C LEU A 8 -10.79 10.25 11.33
N ASP A 9 -11.11 10.51 10.05
CA ASP A 9 -12.21 9.83 9.35
C ASP A 9 -11.94 8.33 9.15
N ARG A 10 -10.67 7.92 9.06
CA ARG A 10 -10.27 6.52 8.80
C ARG A 10 -9.90 5.73 10.04
N TYR A 11 -9.12 6.33 10.92
CA TYR A 11 -8.55 5.67 12.10
C TYR A 11 -9.22 6.10 13.40
N GLY A 12 -10.02 7.18 13.38
CA GLY A 12 -10.77 7.63 14.55
C GLY A 12 -9.89 7.76 15.80
N SER A 13 -10.22 6.99 16.84
CA SER A 13 -9.48 6.96 18.11
C SER A 13 -8.06 6.41 18.01
N GLU A 14 -7.70 5.71 16.93
CA GLU A 14 -6.36 5.16 16.72
C GLU A 14 -5.40 6.20 16.12
N THR A 15 -5.92 7.32 15.61
CA THR A 15 -5.13 8.40 15.01
C THR A 15 -3.93 8.85 15.88
N PRO A 16 -4.10 9.11 17.20
CA PRO A 16 -2.97 9.52 18.03
C PRO A 16 -1.88 8.43 18.13
N ALA A 17 -2.27 7.16 18.18
CA ALA A 17 -1.33 6.05 18.27
C ALA A 17 -0.56 5.86 16.95
N LEU A 18 -1.26 5.96 15.81
CA LEU A 18 -0.63 5.92 14.49
C LEU A 18 0.41 7.03 14.32
N LEU A 19 0.07 8.26 14.72
CA LEU A 19 0.98 9.39 14.65
C LEU A 19 2.17 9.25 15.61
N ALA A 20 1.96 8.70 16.80
CA ALA A 20 3.05 8.43 17.75
C ALA A 20 4.05 7.42 17.17
N VAL A 21 3.57 6.32 16.58
CA VAL A 21 4.44 5.33 15.90
C VAL A 21 5.24 5.97 14.77
N ALA A 22 4.61 6.86 13.98
CA ALA A 22 5.30 7.57 12.91
C ALA A 22 6.40 8.49 13.44
N ASP A 23 6.10 9.26 14.49
CA ASP A 23 7.04 10.21 15.08
C ASP A 23 8.20 9.48 15.80
N GLU A 24 7.94 8.35 16.47
CA GLU A 24 8.96 7.49 17.08
C GLU A 24 9.92 6.89 16.03
N HIS A 25 9.37 6.35 14.94
CA HIS A 25 10.17 5.85 13.83
C HIS A 25 11.04 6.96 13.23
N ASP A 26 10.44 8.12 12.92
CA ASP A 26 11.15 9.25 12.29
C ASP A 26 12.25 9.82 13.19
N ALA A 27 12.04 9.83 14.50
CA ALA A 27 13.06 10.25 15.48
C ALA A 27 14.23 9.27 15.60
N ALA A 28 14.02 7.98 15.30
CA ALA A 28 15.05 6.95 15.31
C ALA A 28 15.91 6.94 14.04
N LEU A 29 15.51 7.65 12.98
CA LEU A 29 16.24 7.70 11.72
C LEU A 29 17.63 8.34 11.91
N ALA A 30 18.67 7.60 11.53
CA ALA A 30 20.02 8.13 11.49
C ALA A 30 20.16 9.22 10.42
N VAL A 31 20.96 10.24 10.71
CA VAL A 31 21.29 11.30 9.74
C VAL A 31 21.92 10.67 8.50
N GLY A 32 21.30 10.88 7.34
CA GLY A 32 21.73 10.29 6.06
C GLY A 32 21.23 8.87 5.79
N SER A 33 20.34 8.33 6.63
CA SER A 33 19.65 7.05 6.33
C SER A 33 18.84 7.16 5.04
N ARG A 34 18.71 6.01 4.35
CA ARG A 34 17.84 5.85 3.17
C ARG A 34 16.42 5.40 3.53
N GLU A 35 16.18 5.12 4.81
CA GLU A 35 14.86 4.77 5.31
C GLU A 35 13.89 5.95 5.17
N LEU A 36 12.64 5.61 4.85
CA LEU A 36 11.61 6.60 4.57
C LEU A 36 10.99 7.09 5.87
N ALA A 37 10.95 8.41 6.07
CA ALA A 37 10.20 8.99 7.17
C ALA A 37 8.69 8.67 7.02
N TRP A 38 8.13 7.95 8.00
CA TRP A 38 6.76 7.48 8.05
C TRP A 38 5.75 8.62 8.25
N GLY A 39 6.19 9.71 8.87
CA GLY A 39 5.41 10.92 9.03
C GLY A 39 5.17 11.72 7.75
N GLN A 40 5.75 11.27 6.61
CA GLN A 40 5.59 11.91 5.30
C GLN A 40 4.54 11.21 4.44
N PRO A 41 3.89 11.94 3.51
CA PRO A 41 2.98 11.34 2.55
C PRO A 41 3.67 10.34 1.61
N LEU A 42 2.89 9.39 1.09
CA LEU A 42 3.31 8.53 -0.02
C LEU A 42 3.54 9.36 -1.29
N THR A 43 4.57 8.99 -2.05
CA THR A 43 4.88 9.59 -3.35
C THR A 43 3.75 9.24 -4.33
N GLY A 44 3.19 10.25 -5.00
CA GLY A 44 2.06 10.05 -5.91
C GLY A 44 0.70 9.83 -5.22
N ALA A 45 0.65 9.77 -3.90
CA ALA A 45 -0.56 9.59 -3.10
C ALA A 45 -0.53 10.48 -1.84
N PRO A 46 -0.53 11.82 -1.99
CA PRO A 46 -0.25 12.76 -0.90
C PRO A 46 -1.32 12.82 0.20
N ASP A 47 -2.49 12.24 -0.04
CA ASP A 47 -3.56 12.11 0.95
C ASP A 47 -3.26 11.02 1.99
N PHE A 48 -2.35 10.08 1.67
CA PHE A 48 -1.98 8.96 2.50
C PHE A 48 -0.57 9.14 3.07
N LEU A 49 -0.38 8.83 4.36
CA LEU A 49 0.93 8.78 5.01
C LEU A 49 1.57 7.41 4.86
N ARG A 50 2.88 7.38 4.80
CA ARG A 50 3.67 6.14 4.88
C ARG A 50 3.40 5.37 6.17
N ALA A 51 3.11 6.08 7.27
CA ALA A 51 2.69 5.49 8.54
C ALA A 51 1.42 4.63 8.42
N GLU A 52 0.49 4.93 7.50
CA GLU A 52 -0.71 4.13 7.30
C GLU A 52 -0.38 2.75 6.72
N VAL A 53 0.66 2.65 5.88
CA VAL A 53 1.20 1.38 5.38
C VAL A 53 1.81 0.57 6.52
N ALA A 54 2.64 1.21 7.35
CA ALA A 54 3.26 0.54 8.50
C ALA A 54 2.20 0.08 9.51
N TRP A 55 1.18 0.92 9.78
CA TRP A 55 0.06 0.60 10.65
C TRP A 55 -0.75 -0.59 10.12
N ALA A 56 -1.02 -0.62 8.82
CA ALA A 56 -1.73 -1.72 8.18
C ALA A 56 -1.04 -3.08 8.44
N VAL A 57 0.29 -3.13 8.34
CA VAL A 57 1.07 -4.35 8.60
C VAL A 57 1.07 -4.71 10.08
N THR A 58 1.38 -3.74 10.94
CA THR A 58 1.67 -3.99 12.35
C THR A 58 0.43 -4.15 13.23
N HIS A 59 -0.68 -3.52 12.88
CA HIS A 59 -1.90 -3.45 13.70
C HIS A 59 -3.13 -4.04 12.99
N GLU A 60 -3.16 -4.01 11.66
CA GLU A 60 -4.35 -4.40 10.90
C GLU A 60 -4.20 -5.70 10.10
N GLY A 61 -3.06 -6.39 10.25
CA GLY A 61 -2.81 -7.72 9.71
C GLY A 61 -2.56 -7.78 8.21
N ALA A 62 -2.14 -6.69 7.57
CA ALA A 62 -1.75 -6.72 6.15
C ALA A 62 -0.48 -7.57 5.97
N THR A 63 -0.58 -8.62 5.14
CA THR A 63 0.52 -9.55 4.86
C THR A 63 0.84 -9.64 3.38
N HIS A 64 0.07 -8.99 2.51
CA HIS A 64 0.32 -8.90 1.07
C HIS A 64 0.21 -7.46 0.58
N LEU A 65 0.88 -7.16 -0.55
CA LEU A 65 0.87 -5.80 -1.13
C LEU A 65 -0.55 -5.34 -1.50
N ASP A 66 -1.41 -6.27 -1.92
CA ASP A 66 -2.80 -6.00 -2.28
C ASP A 66 -3.67 -5.61 -1.08
N ASP A 67 -3.43 -6.15 0.11
CA ASP A 67 -4.11 -5.75 1.35
C ASP A 67 -4.01 -4.24 1.58
N VAL A 68 -2.82 -3.69 1.34
CA VAL A 68 -2.55 -2.25 1.48
C VAL A 68 -3.21 -1.47 0.34
N LEU A 69 -2.89 -1.83 -0.91
CA LEU A 69 -3.32 -1.07 -2.10
C LEU A 69 -4.83 -1.06 -2.31
N LEU A 70 -5.53 -2.17 -2.04
CA LEU A 70 -6.96 -2.28 -2.26
C LEU A 70 -7.77 -1.73 -1.08
N ARG A 71 -7.34 -2.00 0.16
CA ARG A 71 -8.22 -1.82 1.33
C ARG A 71 -7.80 -0.66 2.24
N ARG A 72 -6.52 -0.30 2.28
CA ARG A 72 -6.01 0.73 3.21
C ARG A 72 -5.83 2.07 2.55
N VAL A 73 -5.00 2.10 1.50
CA VAL A 73 -4.74 3.30 0.71
C VAL A 73 -5.62 3.42 -0.54
N ARG A 74 -6.43 2.39 -0.86
CA ARG A 74 -7.45 2.37 -1.93
C ARG A 74 -6.99 2.87 -3.32
N LEU A 75 -5.68 2.89 -3.56
CA LEU A 75 -5.09 3.40 -4.79
C LEU A 75 -5.48 2.55 -6.01
N ASP A 76 -5.86 1.28 -5.79
CA ASP A 76 -6.39 0.38 -6.82
C ASP A 76 -7.66 0.93 -7.51
N ILE A 77 -8.44 1.73 -6.79
CA ILE A 77 -9.68 2.34 -7.28
C ILE A 77 -9.47 3.81 -7.65
N GLU A 78 -8.65 4.52 -6.87
CA GLU A 78 -8.50 5.97 -6.98
C GLU A 78 -7.49 6.41 -8.06
N ARG A 79 -6.60 5.52 -8.50
CA ARG A 79 -5.56 5.82 -9.49
C ARG A 79 -5.73 5.01 -10.77
N ARG A 80 -5.39 5.64 -11.91
CA ARG A 80 -5.47 5.01 -13.24
C ARG A 80 -4.58 3.79 -13.40
N ASP A 81 -3.40 3.83 -12.79
CA ASP A 81 -2.43 2.72 -12.77
C ASP A 81 -2.68 1.75 -11.60
N ARG A 82 -3.84 1.87 -10.93
CA ARG A 82 -4.22 1.11 -9.73
C ARG A 82 -3.20 1.22 -8.58
N GLY A 83 -2.34 2.24 -8.57
CA GLY A 83 -1.32 2.41 -7.54
C GLY A 83 -0.01 1.65 -7.80
N LEU A 84 0.19 1.10 -9.00
CA LEU A 84 1.47 0.49 -9.39
C LEU A 84 2.66 1.44 -9.20
N SER A 85 2.49 2.74 -9.48
CA SER A 85 3.54 3.76 -9.27
C SER A 85 3.94 3.96 -7.81
N ALA A 86 3.09 3.59 -6.85
CA ALA A 86 3.39 3.66 -5.41
C ALA A 86 3.87 2.32 -4.83
N SER A 87 3.78 1.22 -5.60
CA SER A 87 4.05 -0.14 -5.10
C SER A 87 5.47 -0.31 -4.55
N ASP A 88 6.48 0.23 -5.22
CA ASP A 88 7.88 0.19 -4.77
C ASP A 88 8.07 0.80 -3.38
N GLU A 89 7.48 1.98 -3.16
CA GLU A 89 7.59 2.69 -1.91
C GLU A 89 6.87 1.96 -0.77
N ILE A 90 5.68 1.41 -1.06
CA ILE A 90 4.91 0.60 -0.13
C ILE A 90 5.70 -0.67 0.25
N LEU A 91 6.27 -1.37 -0.73
CA LEU A 91 7.10 -2.56 -0.50
C LEU A 91 8.34 -2.25 0.34
N VAL A 92 8.98 -1.10 0.14
CA VAL A 92 10.12 -0.66 0.98
C VAL A 92 9.73 -0.52 2.45
N ILE A 93 8.49 -0.10 2.75
CA ILE A 93 7.98 0.03 4.12
C ILE A 93 7.59 -1.35 4.67
N MET A 94 6.88 -2.16 3.88
CA MET A 94 6.37 -3.46 4.31
C MET A 94 7.48 -4.49 4.57
N ALA A 95 8.51 -4.51 3.71
CA ALA A 95 9.52 -5.55 3.73
C ALA A 95 10.24 -5.74 5.08
N PRO A 96 10.80 -4.69 5.72
CA PRO A 96 11.44 -4.85 7.01
C PRO A 96 10.45 -5.26 8.13
N LEU A 97 9.18 -4.87 8.03
CA LEU A 97 8.15 -5.21 9.03
C LEU A 97 7.71 -6.68 8.95
N LEU A 98 7.71 -7.25 7.75
CA LEU A 98 7.33 -8.64 7.49
C LEU A 98 8.54 -9.59 7.41
N GLY A 99 9.77 -9.06 7.50
CA GLY A 99 10.99 -9.84 7.37
C GLY A 99 11.23 -10.37 5.95
N TRP A 100 10.70 -9.67 4.94
CA TRP A 100 10.82 -10.07 3.54
C TRP A 100 12.22 -9.84 3.00
N ASP A 101 12.69 -10.81 2.21
CA ASP A 101 13.88 -10.65 1.41
C ASP A 101 13.57 -10.08 0.01
N ALA A 102 14.60 -9.96 -0.83
CA ALA A 102 14.43 -9.45 -2.18
C ALA A 102 13.51 -10.33 -3.05
N ALA A 103 13.51 -11.65 -2.85
CA ALA A 103 12.67 -12.57 -3.60
C ALA A 103 11.19 -12.47 -3.18
N ASP A 104 10.93 -12.24 -1.90
CA ASP A 104 9.60 -11.94 -1.37
C ASP A 104 9.05 -10.64 -1.98
N ILE A 105 9.81 -9.55 -1.93
CA ILE A 105 9.44 -8.25 -2.52
C ILE A 105 9.08 -8.41 -4.01
N ASP A 106 9.93 -9.12 -4.74
CA ASP A 106 9.77 -9.38 -6.16
C ASP A 106 8.53 -10.22 -6.47
N ARG A 107 8.22 -11.21 -5.61
CA ARG A 107 7.02 -12.03 -5.73
C ARG A 107 5.76 -11.18 -5.54
N GLU A 108 5.69 -10.39 -4.48
CA GLU A 108 4.52 -9.55 -4.17
C GLU A 108 4.29 -8.49 -5.25
N ARG A 109 5.38 -7.85 -5.72
CA ARG A 109 5.36 -6.92 -6.85
C ARG A 109 4.78 -7.56 -8.11
N ARG A 110 5.27 -8.74 -8.50
CA ARG A 110 4.79 -9.45 -9.70
C ARG A 110 3.34 -9.87 -9.54
N ALA A 111 2.98 -10.46 -8.40
CA ALA A 111 1.61 -10.89 -8.12
C ALA A 111 0.61 -9.73 -8.26
N TYR A 112 0.95 -8.55 -7.74
CA TYR A 112 0.11 -7.38 -7.86
C TYR A 112 0.05 -6.84 -9.31
N ALA A 113 1.18 -6.76 -10.00
CA ALA A 113 1.22 -6.32 -11.40
C ALA A 113 0.44 -7.26 -12.33
N ASP A 114 0.56 -8.57 -12.13
CA ASP A 114 -0.20 -9.58 -12.88
C ASP A 114 -1.70 -9.42 -12.63
N ARG A 115 -2.11 -9.21 -11.38
CA ARG A 115 -3.52 -8.91 -11.05
C ARG A 115 -4.03 -7.68 -11.80
N VAL A 116 -3.27 -6.58 -11.81
CA VAL A 116 -3.67 -5.36 -12.52
C VAL A 116 -3.81 -5.62 -14.02
N ALA A 117 -2.89 -6.38 -14.62
CA ALA A 117 -2.95 -6.76 -16.03
C ALA A 117 -4.16 -7.65 -16.35
N GLN A 118 -4.47 -8.62 -15.49
CA GLN A 118 -5.65 -9.48 -15.63
C GLN A 118 -6.95 -8.69 -15.59
N ILE A 119 -7.08 -7.74 -14.66
CA ILE A 119 -8.26 -6.86 -14.58
C ILE A 119 -8.37 -6.00 -15.85
N ALA A 120 -7.27 -5.40 -16.30
CA ALA A 120 -7.27 -4.58 -17.52
C ALA A 120 -7.65 -5.39 -18.77
N ALA A 121 -7.22 -6.65 -18.85
CA ALA A 121 -7.62 -7.57 -19.92
C ALA A 121 -9.12 -7.91 -19.82
N ALA A 122 -9.62 -8.25 -18.63
CA ALA A 122 -11.04 -8.52 -18.39
C ALA A 122 -11.93 -7.32 -18.75
N GLU A 123 -11.53 -6.10 -18.41
CA GLU A 123 -12.26 -4.86 -18.73
C GLU A 123 -12.31 -4.55 -20.22
N ALA A 124 -11.42 -5.14 -21.03
CA ALA A 124 -11.40 -4.96 -22.47
C ALA A 124 -12.31 -5.96 -23.23
N GLU A 125 -12.79 -7.01 -22.55
CA GLU A 125 -13.66 -8.02 -23.15
C GLU A 125 -15.11 -7.54 -23.25
N THR A 126 -15.84 -8.07 -24.23
CA THR A 126 -17.26 -7.75 -24.47
C THR A 126 -18.21 -8.87 -24.05
N ASP A 127 -17.67 -9.98 -23.56
CA ASP A 127 -18.39 -11.17 -23.12
C ASP A 127 -17.97 -11.56 -21.70
N ASP A 128 -18.95 -11.92 -20.87
CA ASP A 128 -18.73 -12.23 -19.45
C ASP A 128 -17.82 -13.45 -19.27
N ALA A 129 -17.96 -14.49 -20.10
CA ALA A 129 -17.13 -15.69 -19.98
C ALA A 129 -15.68 -15.42 -20.38
N ALA A 130 -15.48 -14.62 -21.44
CA ALA A 130 -14.15 -14.14 -21.83
C ALA A 130 -13.51 -13.28 -20.73
N ALA A 131 -14.26 -12.33 -20.15
CA ALA A 131 -13.79 -11.47 -19.06
C ALA A 131 -13.34 -12.29 -17.83
N VAL A 132 -14.15 -13.26 -17.40
CA VAL A 132 -13.83 -14.14 -16.26
C VAL A 132 -12.59 -14.99 -16.53
N SER A 133 -12.35 -15.40 -17.78
CA SER A 133 -11.21 -16.26 -18.12
C SER A 133 -9.84 -15.62 -17.86
N HIS A 134 -9.77 -14.29 -17.80
CA HIS A 134 -8.53 -13.55 -17.50
C HIS A 134 -8.19 -13.52 -16.01
N LEU A 135 -9.16 -13.77 -15.11
CA LEU A 135 -8.95 -13.65 -13.67
C LEU A 135 -8.46 -14.98 -13.07
N SER A 136 -7.26 -14.99 -12.49
CA SER A 136 -6.71 -16.21 -11.87
C SER A 136 -7.23 -16.49 -10.45
N ILE A 137 -7.92 -15.52 -9.84
CA ILE A 137 -8.56 -15.63 -8.53
C ILE A 137 -10.00 -15.13 -8.70
N ALA A 138 -10.98 -15.92 -8.28
CA ALA A 138 -12.36 -15.46 -8.20
C ALA A 138 -12.40 -14.25 -7.24
N ILE A 139 -12.77 -13.08 -7.77
CA ILE A 139 -12.96 -11.84 -6.99
C ILE A 139 -14.10 -12.04 -5.98
#